data_AF-A0A562D058-F1
#
_entry.id   AF-A0A562D058-F1
#
_cell.length_a   1.000
_cell.length_b   1.000
_cell.length_c   1.000
_cell.angle_alpha   90.00
_cell.angle_beta   90.00
_cell.angle_gamma   90.00
#
_symmetry.space_group_name_H-M   'P 1'
#
loop_
_entity.id
_entity.type
_entity.pdbx_description
1 polymer ?
#
loop_
_entity_poly.entity_id
_entity_poly.type
_entity_poly.pdbx_seq_one_letter_code
_entity_poly.pdbx_strand_id
1 'polypeptide(L)'
;MDIHQNSTDNAHSSPAGGDDVPAEIRDFLEAYRPSKVAEQEWLKVSDAAIDLVLRAGTVTRTRVEKDIQAIGDIVAHLVERGRPVTLDEALSEPTFLSYDTALVASEKTRHNKRGRFRRLQAVHAGLPWRAERREDGARVASMVSADALTQLRNCLDAANATLPLQSSATPSAAPAASDRSGAARQRSGATADRGAIAFIAAVDAARGARRLRATTPGAGAPRVDIPASDWARARDFACSHGWDMTKKDLLAALTHEALNQPLPAAVLIAENNLSRRDLDLALTYVSDLPDTPDAELHDLLRGA
;
A
#
# COMPACT_ATOMS: atom_id res chain seq x y z
N MET A 1 47.37 -14.07 -19.97
CA MET A 1 46.50 -12.88 -19.90
C MET A 1 45.28 -13.32 -19.12
N ASP A 2 45.33 -13.05 -17.82
CA ASP A 2 44.38 -13.51 -16.83
C ASP A 2 43.06 -12.74 -16.93
N ILE A 3 41.97 -13.48 -17.06
CA ILE A 3 40.61 -12.96 -16.97
C ILE A 3 40.16 -13.20 -15.53
N HIS A 4 40.09 -12.13 -14.75
CA HIS A 4 39.53 -12.13 -13.40
C HIS A 4 38.06 -12.57 -13.44
N GLN A 5 37.78 -13.80 -12.99
CA GLN A 5 36.46 -14.25 -12.58
C GLN A 5 36.15 -13.62 -11.21
N ASN A 6 35.32 -12.57 -11.18
CA ASN A 6 34.70 -12.09 -9.95
C ASN A 6 33.50 -13.00 -9.63
N SER A 7 33.77 -14.07 -8.90
CA SER A 7 32.77 -14.87 -8.21
C SER A 7 32.29 -14.09 -6.99
N THR A 8 31.21 -13.32 -7.12
CA THR A 8 30.47 -12.83 -5.94
C THR A 8 29.46 -13.89 -5.54
N ASP A 9 29.92 -14.79 -4.67
CA ASP A 9 29.07 -15.58 -3.79
C ASP A 9 28.22 -14.64 -2.92
N ASN A 10 27.03 -14.28 -3.41
CA ASN A 10 26.00 -13.68 -2.56
C ASN A 10 25.24 -14.81 -1.86
N ALA A 11 25.87 -15.34 -0.80
CA ALA A 11 25.27 -16.26 0.15
C ALA A 11 23.91 -15.71 0.61
N HIS A 12 22.86 -16.42 0.22
CA HIS A 12 21.50 -16.24 0.71
C HIS A 12 21.43 -16.76 2.16
N SER A 13 21.68 -15.87 3.13
CA SER A 13 21.40 -16.16 4.53
C SER A 13 19.91 -16.02 4.80
N SER A 14 19.21 -17.14 4.78
CA SER A 14 17.99 -17.32 5.58
C SER A 14 18.31 -17.00 7.05
N PRO A 15 17.34 -16.52 7.86
CA PRO A 15 17.60 -16.10 9.23
C PRO A 15 17.93 -17.35 10.05
N ALA A 16 19.23 -17.56 10.28
CA ALA A 16 19.70 -18.48 11.30
C ALA A 16 19.02 -18.09 12.62
N GLY A 17 18.32 -19.06 13.19
CA GLY A 17 17.84 -19.03 14.57
C GLY A 17 18.99 -18.71 15.52
N GLY A 18 18.62 -18.11 16.64
CA GLY A 18 19.54 -17.51 17.61
C GLY A 18 20.70 -18.41 18.03
N ASP A 19 21.84 -17.77 18.29
CA ASP A 19 22.64 -18.07 19.47
C ASP A 19 23.75 -17.04 19.75
N ASP A 20 24.14 -16.18 18.80
CA ASP A 20 25.10 -15.10 19.08
C ASP A 20 24.41 -13.76 19.36
N VAL A 21 23.75 -13.64 20.51
CA VAL A 21 23.51 -12.31 21.11
C VAL A 21 24.84 -11.88 21.75
N PRO A 22 25.49 -10.79 21.28
CA PRO A 22 26.72 -10.32 21.90
C PRO A 22 26.50 -10.09 23.40
N ALA A 23 27.40 -10.62 24.25
CA ALA A 23 27.30 -10.50 25.71
C ALA A 23 27.08 -9.04 26.14
N GLU A 24 27.80 -8.09 25.52
CA GLU A 24 27.66 -6.65 25.78
C GLU A 24 26.24 -6.10 25.58
N ILE A 25 25.47 -6.69 24.65
CA ILE A 25 24.08 -6.29 24.40
C ILE A 25 23.17 -6.84 25.50
N ARG A 26 23.39 -8.10 25.90
CA ARG A 26 22.64 -8.72 27.00
C ARG A 26 22.91 -8.00 28.33
N ASP A 27 24.19 -7.77 28.66
CA ASP A 27 24.62 -7.07 29.87
C ASP A 27 23.98 -5.68 29.98
N PHE A 28 23.91 -4.96 28.86
CA PHE A 28 23.24 -3.66 28.84
C PHE A 28 21.74 -3.74 29.06
N LEU A 29 21.07 -4.72 28.45
CA LEU A 29 19.63 -4.89 28.61
C LEU A 29 19.30 -5.25 30.07
N GLU A 30 20.10 -6.10 30.70
CA GLU A 30 19.97 -6.47 32.11
C GLU A 30 20.29 -5.30 33.05
N ALA A 31 21.26 -4.46 32.70
CA ALA A 31 21.59 -3.23 33.43
C ALA A 31 20.62 -2.07 33.18
N TYR A 32 19.75 -2.16 32.17
CA TYR A 32 18.87 -1.06 31.80
C TYR A 32 17.85 -0.76 32.91
N ARG A 33 17.77 0.51 33.31
CA ARG A 33 16.79 1.03 34.27
C ARG A 33 16.11 2.27 33.68
N PRO A 34 14.78 2.25 33.41
CA PRO A 34 14.07 3.42 32.92
C PRO A 34 14.03 4.52 33.99
N SER A 35 14.39 5.75 33.63
CA SER A 35 14.50 6.86 34.60
C SER A 35 13.17 7.33 35.20
N LYS A 36 12.05 7.01 34.55
CA LYS A 36 10.70 7.43 34.95
C LYS A 36 9.89 6.31 35.60
N VAL A 37 10.49 5.16 35.85
CA VAL A 37 9.83 3.97 36.41
C VAL A 37 10.59 3.56 37.67
N ALA A 38 9.88 3.40 38.78
CA ALA A 38 10.49 2.86 39.99
C ALA A 38 11.01 1.44 39.72
N GLU A 39 12.15 1.08 40.31
CA GLU A 39 12.80 -0.21 40.04
C GLU A 39 11.86 -1.40 40.28
N GLN A 40 11.07 -1.36 41.35
CA GLN A 40 10.10 -2.41 41.69
C GLN A 40 9.01 -2.60 40.62
N GLU A 41 8.61 -1.52 39.93
CA GLU A 41 7.65 -1.60 38.83
C GLU A 41 8.31 -2.13 37.55
N TRP A 42 9.55 -1.74 37.29
CA TRP A 42 10.31 -2.23 36.14
C TRP A 42 10.60 -3.73 36.24
N LEU A 43 10.96 -4.22 37.43
CA LEU A 43 11.24 -5.65 37.68
C LEU A 43 10.05 -6.57 37.38
N LYS A 44 8.81 -6.06 37.36
CA LYS A 44 7.63 -6.85 36.99
C LYS A 44 7.61 -7.25 35.52
N VAL A 45 8.35 -6.54 34.66
CA VAL A 45 8.31 -6.70 33.20
C VAL A 45 9.68 -6.81 32.55
N SER A 46 10.77 -6.55 33.27
CA SER A 46 12.13 -6.44 32.70
C SER A 46 12.51 -7.68 31.89
N ASP A 47 12.37 -8.87 32.45
CA ASP A 47 12.86 -10.10 31.82
C ASP A 47 12.08 -10.39 30.53
N ALA A 48 10.75 -10.30 30.60
CA ALA A 48 9.88 -10.47 29.44
C ALA A 48 10.11 -9.38 28.37
N ALA A 49 10.41 -8.14 28.79
CA ALA A 49 10.75 -7.05 27.88
C ALA A 49 12.09 -7.30 27.17
N ILE A 50 13.11 -7.77 27.89
CA ILE A 50 14.43 -8.14 27.33
C ILE A 50 14.25 -9.23 26.28
N ASP A 51 13.54 -10.31 26.63
CA ASP A 51 13.28 -11.42 25.70
C ASP A 51 12.51 -10.96 24.45
N LEU A 52 11.50 -10.11 24.63
CA LEU A 52 10.76 -9.55 23.51
C LEU A 52 11.66 -8.70 22.59
N VAL A 53 12.49 -7.83 23.18
CA VAL A 53 13.42 -7.01 22.43
C VAL A 53 14.37 -7.89 21.64
N LEU A 54 14.97 -8.92 22.25
CA LEU A 54 15.89 -9.81 21.54
C LEU A 54 15.21 -10.54 20.37
N ARG A 55 13.95 -10.97 20.52
CA ARG A 55 13.16 -11.61 19.44
C ARG A 55 12.69 -10.66 18.34
N ALA A 56 12.68 -9.35 18.56
CA ALA A 56 12.07 -8.38 17.64
C ALA A 56 12.87 -8.06 16.35
N GLY A 57 13.86 -8.87 16.00
CA GLY A 57 14.64 -8.79 14.76
C GLY A 57 16.15 -8.75 14.97
N THR A 58 16.91 -8.27 13.98
CA THR A 58 18.38 -8.20 14.02
C THR A 58 18.90 -7.44 15.24
N VAL A 59 19.79 -8.06 16.02
CA VAL A 59 20.31 -7.53 17.28
C VAL A 59 21.43 -6.53 17.01
N THR A 60 21.07 -5.25 16.99
CA THR A 60 22.04 -4.14 16.94
C THR A 60 21.87 -3.26 18.17
N ARG A 61 22.97 -2.69 18.66
CA ARG A 61 22.99 -1.87 19.87
C ARG A 61 21.94 -0.77 19.87
N THR A 62 21.91 0.03 18.80
CA THR A 62 20.97 1.14 18.66
C THR A 62 19.52 0.65 18.65
N ARG A 63 19.24 -0.50 18.02
CA ARG A 63 17.89 -1.03 17.92
C ARG A 63 17.39 -1.53 19.27
N VAL A 64 18.17 -2.35 19.97
CA VAL A 64 17.77 -2.89 21.29
C VAL A 64 17.59 -1.78 22.31
N GLU A 65 18.46 -0.76 22.30
CA GLU A 65 18.35 0.40 23.19
C GLU A 65 17.04 1.15 22.94
N LYS A 66 16.72 1.45 21.68
CA LYS A 66 15.51 2.21 21.37
C LYS A 66 14.23 1.43 21.63
N ASP A 67 14.28 0.10 21.58
CA ASP A 67 13.17 -0.78 21.89
C ASP A 67 12.92 -0.86 23.39
N ILE A 68 13.96 -1.12 24.19
CA ILE A 68 13.81 -1.20 25.64
C ILE A 68 13.41 0.17 26.23
N GLN A 69 13.92 1.27 25.67
CA GLN A 69 13.47 2.64 26.01
C GLN A 69 11.99 2.86 25.70
N ALA A 70 11.48 2.33 24.59
CA ALA A 70 10.06 2.49 24.24
C ALA A 70 9.15 1.69 25.17
N ILE A 71 9.56 0.49 25.60
CA ILE A 71 8.84 -0.27 26.61
C ILE A 71 8.86 0.49 27.95
N GLY A 72 10.02 0.99 28.37
CA GLY A 72 10.16 1.79 29.59
C GLY A 72 9.27 3.05 29.60
N ASP A 73 9.17 3.76 28.47
CA ASP A 73 8.28 4.92 28.32
C ASP A 73 6.79 4.56 28.52
N ILE A 74 6.38 3.36 28.09
CA ILE A 74 4.98 2.92 28.17
C ILE A 74 4.66 2.36 29.53
N VAL A 75 5.61 1.66 30.16
CA VAL A 75 5.49 1.26 31.56
C VAL A 75 5.37 2.49 32.46
N ALA A 76 6.15 3.55 32.21
CA ALA A 76 6.00 4.82 32.92
C ALA A 76 4.58 5.39 32.75
N HIS A 77 4.03 5.33 31.55
CA HIS A 77 2.64 5.74 31.28
C HIS A 77 1.61 4.88 32.02
N LEU A 78 1.80 3.56 32.12
CA LEU A 78 0.92 2.68 32.90
C LEU A 78 0.95 3.03 34.39
N VAL A 79 2.14 3.25 34.94
CA VAL A 79 2.34 3.66 36.34
C VAL A 79 1.66 5.00 36.60
N GLU A 80 1.88 6.00 35.75
CA GLU A 80 1.24 7.32 35.84
C GLU A 80 -0.30 7.23 35.83
N ARG A 81 -0.85 6.27 35.08
CA ARG A 81 -2.30 6.04 34.96
C ARG A 81 -2.86 5.06 35.99
N GLY A 82 -2.04 4.53 36.89
CA GLY A 82 -2.45 3.54 37.89
C GLY A 82 -2.97 2.23 37.27
N ARG A 83 -2.48 1.85 36.08
CA ARG A 83 -2.86 0.60 35.40
C ARG A 83 -1.92 -0.54 35.79
N PRO A 84 -2.36 -1.81 35.65
CA PRO A 84 -1.50 -2.96 35.91
C PRO A 84 -0.20 -2.93 35.09
N VAL A 85 0.94 -3.12 35.74
CA VAL A 85 2.24 -3.16 35.07
C VAL A 85 2.54 -4.60 34.68
N THR A 86 2.10 -4.98 33.48
CA THR A 86 2.43 -6.26 32.83
C THR A 86 2.85 -6.00 31.38
N LEU A 87 3.59 -6.93 30.77
CA LEU A 87 3.99 -6.78 29.37
C LEU A 87 2.79 -6.83 28.42
N ASP A 88 1.81 -7.71 28.70
CA ASP A 88 0.55 -7.79 27.95
C ASP A 88 -0.19 -6.45 27.94
N GLU A 89 -0.32 -5.81 29.11
CA GLU A 89 -0.99 -4.53 29.24
C GLU A 89 -0.17 -3.40 28.59
N ALA A 90 1.16 -3.44 28.72
CA ALA A 90 2.04 -2.47 28.09
C ALA A 90 1.94 -2.52 26.56
N LEU A 91 1.69 -3.70 25.98
CA LEU A 91 1.57 -3.93 24.54
C LEU A 91 0.12 -3.92 24.03
N SER A 92 -0.87 -3.66 24.89
CA SER A 92 -2.27 -3.64 24.50
C SER A 92 -2.60 -2.41 23.63
N GLU A 93 -3.52 -2.58 22.66
CA GLU A 93 -3.97 -1.48 21.80
C GLU A 93 -4.56 -0.30 22.59
N PRO A 94 -5.36 -0.51 23.66
CA PRO A 94 -5.85 0.59 24.49
C PRO A 94 -4.71 1.39 25.16
N THR A 95 -3.67 0.71 25.65
CA THR A 95 -2.49 1.38 26.23
C THR A 95 -1.76 2.21 25.20
N PHE A 96 -1.57 1.67 24.00
CA PHE A 96 -0.92 2.39 22.93
C PHE A 96 -1.64 3.66 22.51
N LEU A 97 -2.96 3.58 22.32
CA LEU A 97 -3.78 4.74 21.97
C LEU A 97 -3.72 5.81 23.06
N SER A 98 -3.78 5.39 24.33
CA SER A 98 -3.65 6.29 25.48
C SER A 98 -2.28 6.97 25.54
N TYR A 99 -1.20 6.20 25.37
CA TYR A 99 0.17 6.71 25.35
C TYR A 99 0.41 7.67 24.19
N ASP A 100 0.00 7.29 22.99
CA ASP A 100 0.20 8.09 21.77
C ASP A 100 -0.56 9.42 21.81
N THR A 101 -1.72 9.44 22.44
CA THR A 101 -2.49 10.68 22.71
C THR A 101 -1.79 11.57 23.73
N ALA A 102 -1.19 10.99 24.77
CA ALA A 102 -0.44 11.74 25.80
C ALA A 102 0.95 12.18 25.33
N LEU A 103 1.47 11.62 24.23
CA LEU A 103 2.84 11.86 23.78
C LEU A 103 3.03 13.26 23.17
N VAL A 104 3.69 14.13 23.94
CA VAL A 104 4.18 15.44 23.49
C VAL A 104 5.54 15.25 22.77
N ALA A 105 5.50 15.13 21.44
CA ALA A 105 6.68 14.98 20.60
C ALA A 105 6.41 15.50 19.18
N SER A 106 7.49 15.76 18.41
CA SER A 106 7.36 16.07 16.98
C SER A 106 6.74 14.91 16.21
N GLU A 107 6.13 15.20 15.06
CA GLU A 107 5.46 14.21 14.22
C GLU A 107 6.40 13.06 13.79
N LYS A 108 7.64 13.39 13.39
CA LYS A 108 8.66 12.40 13.05
C LYS A 108 8.97 11.46 14.21
N THR A 109 9.11 12.00 15.42
CA THR A 109 9.40 11.21 16.63
C THR A 109 8.21 10.33 16.99
N ARG A 110 6.99 10.86 16.92
CA ARG A 110 5.75 10.10 17.13
C ARG A 110 5.64 8.95 16.12
N HIS A 111 5.85 9.20 14.84
CA HIS A 111 5.84 8.17 13.80
C HIS A 111 6.86 7.05 14.08
N ASN A 112 8.09 7.40 14.45
CA ASN A 112 9.13 6.43 14.78
C ASN A 112 8.77 5.58 16.01
N LYS A 113 8.22 6.19 17.06
CA LYS A 113 7.76 5.48 18.26
C LYS A 113 6.59 4.54 17.93
N ARG A 114 5.60 5.00 17.15
CA ARG A 114 4.47 4.17 16.69
C ARG A 114 4.95 2.94 15.90
N GLY A 115 5.85 3.15 14.94
CA GLY A 115 6.39 2.05 14.13
C GLY A 115 7.15 1.02 14.98
N ARG A 116 7.91 1.47 15.97
CA ARG A 116 8.61 0.58 16.91
C ARG A 116 7.65 -0.21 17.78
N PHE A 117 6.63 0.46 18.33
CA PHE A 117 5.70 -0.18 19.22
C PHE A 117 4.87 -1.26 18.52
N ARG A 118 4.34 -0.95 17.33
CA ARG A 118 3.59 -1.94 16.54
C ARG A 118 4.45 -3.16 16.17
N ARG A 119 5.77 -2.99 15.99
CA ARG A 119 6.70 -4.12 15.86
C ARG A 119 6.69 -5.01 17.09
N LEU A 120 6.88 -4.40 18.26
CA LEU A 120 6.92 -5.11 19.52
C LEU A 120 5.58 -5.83 19.79
N GLN A 121 4.44 -5.20 19.48
CA GLN A 121 3.12 -5.83 19.54
C GLN A 121 3.02 -7.06 18.60
N ALA A 122 3.43 -6.92 17.34
CA ALA A 122 3.37 -8.03 16.39
C ALA A 122 4.22 -9.21 16.85
N VAL A 123 5.47 -8.97 17.27
CA VAL A 123 6.39 -10.00 17.76
C VAL A 123 5.86 -10.65 19.04
N HIS A 124 5.26 -9.86 19.93
CA HIS A 124 4.62 -10.37 21.15
C HIS A 124 3.43 -11.29 20.83
N ALA A 125 2.62 -10.93 19.82
CA ALA A 125 1.51 -11.76 19.34
C ALA A 125 1.96 -12.96 18.47
N GLY A 126 3.27 -13.16 18.25
CA GLY A 126 3.78 -14.21 17.37
C GLY A 126 3.50 -13.95 15.88
N LEU A 127 3.18 -12.71 15.51
CA LEU A 127 2.90 -12.31 14.13
C LEU A 127 4.16 -11.73 13.45
N PRO A 128 4.33 -11.96 12.14
CA PRO A 128 5.39 -11.31 11.39
C PRO A 128 5.15 -9.79 11.35
N TRP A 129 6.08 -9.00 11.90
CA TRP A 129 5.97 -7.53 11.93
C TRP A 129 5.93 -6.89 10.53
N ARG A 130 6.67 -7.47 9.59
CA ARG A 130 6.62 -7.09 8.18
C ARG A 130 6.43 -8.37 7.38
N ALA A 131 5.61 -8.28 6.33
CA ALA A 131 5.64 -9.29 5.29
C ALA A 131 7.09 -9.48 4.85
N GLU A 132 7.51 -10.72 4.68
CA GLU A 132 8.84 -11.02 4.16
C GLU A 132 9.10 -10.17 2.92
N ARG A 133 10.31 -9.63 2.84
CA ARG A 133 10.74 -8.91 1.65
C ARG A 133 10.65 -9.91 0.51
N ARG A 134 9.64 -9.74 -0.35
CA ARG A 134 9.50 -10.53 -1.56
C ARG A 134 10.82 -10.46 -2.33
N GLU A 135 11.31 -11.61 -2.78
CA GLU A 135 12.45 -11.67 -3.68
C GLU A 135 12.21 -10.76 -4.89
N ASP A 136 13.29 -10.23 -5.47
CA ASP A 136 13.21 -9.18 -6.49
C ASP A 136 12.38 -9.64 -7.73
N GLY A 137 12.23 -10.95 -7.97
CA GLY A 137 11.31 -11.51 -8.97
C GLY A 137 9.86 -11.75 -8.51
N ALA A 138 9.64 -12.12 -7.23
CA ALA A 138 8.30 -12.28 -6.67
C ALA A 138 7.56 -10.94 -6.53
N ARG A 139 8.32 -9.84 -6.41
CA ARG A 139 7.77 -8.49 -6.48
C ARG A 139 7.21 -8.23 -7.87
N VAL A 140 7.98 -8.48 -8.94
CA VAL A 140 7.58 -8.33 -10.35
C VAL A 140 6.37 -9.20 -10.71
N ALA A 141 6.34 -10.48 -10.29
CA ALA A 141 5.20 -11.37 -10.53
C ALA A 141 3.91 -10.95 -9.78
N SER A 142 4.03 -10.15 -8.71
CA SER A 142 2.90 -9.63 -7.93
C SER A 142 2.46 -8.21 -8.35
N MET A 143 3.19 -7.60 -9.28
CA MET A 143 2.83 -6.33 -9.89
C MET A 143 1.72 -6.59 -10.90
N VAL A 144 0.73 -5.70 -10.91
CA VAL A 144 -0.42 -5.82 -11.80
C VAL A 144 0.11 -5.94 -13.23
N SER A 145 -0.28 -7.00 -13.95
CA SER A 145 0.30 -7.30 -15.26
C SER A 145 0.01 -6.16 -16.23
N ALA A 146 0.88 -5.97 -17.22
CA ALA A 146 0.67 -5.04 -18.32
C ALA A 146 -0.72 -5.24 -18.98
N ASP A 147 -1.28 -6.45 -18.87
CA ASP A 147 -2.62 -6.79 -19.33
C ASP A 147 -3.71 -5.96 -18.67
N ALA A 148 -3.53 -5.42 -17.45
CA ALA A 148 -4.57 -4.65 -16.79
C ALA A 148 -4.90 -3.35 -17.55
N LEU A 149 -3.90 -2.73 -18.21
CA LEU A 149 -4.17 -1.58 -19.07
C LEU A 149 -4.93 -2.01 -20.34
N THR A 150 -4.57 -3.15 -20.92
CA THR A 150 -5.28 -3.74 -22.06
C THR A 150 -6.72 -4.10 -21.69
N GLN A 151 -6.94 -4.72 -20.52
CA GLN A 151 -8.26 -5.06 -19.98
C GLN A 151 -9.10 -3.81 -19.72
N LEU A 152 -8.49 -2.75 -19.14
CA LEU A 152 -9.14 -1.46 -18.96
C LEU A 152 -9.60 -0.86 -20.29
N ARG A 153 -8.73 -0.85 -21.32
CA ARG A 153 -9.07 -0.37 -22.67
C ARG A 153 -10.20 -1.18 -23.30
N ASN A 154 -10.11 -2.50 -23.28
CA ASN A 154 -11.16 -3.38 -23.81
C ASN A 154 -12.50 -3.15 -23.13
N CYS A 155 -12.52 -2.98 -21.80
CA CYS A 155 -13.74 -2.70 -21.07
C CYS A 155 -14.29 -1.30 -21.35
N LEU A 156 -13.42 -0.29 -21.53
CA LEU A 156 -13.84 1.06 -21.92
C LEU A 156 -14.44 1.08 -23.33
N ASP A 157 -13.83 0.38 -24.29
CA ASP A 157 -14.36 0.27 -25.65
C ASP A 157 -15.72 -0.44 -25.67
N ALA A 158 -15.87 -1.53 -24.90
CA ALA A 158 -17.14 -2.22 -24.75
C ALA A 158 -18.21 -1.36 -24.06
N ALA A 159 -17.83 -0.59 -23.03
CA ALA A 159 -18.74 0.33 -22.34
C ALA A 159 -19.22 1.43 -23.30
N ASN A 160 -18.31 2.04 -24.06
CA ASN A 160 -18.62 3.06 -25.05
C ASN A 160 -19.47 2.52 -26.21
N ALA A 161 -19.27 1.27 -26.63
CA ALA A 161 -20.09 0.62 -27.64
C ALA A 161 -21.50 0.27 -27.13
N THR A 162 -21.65 0.04 -25.82
CA THR A 162 -22.94 -0.24 -25.17
C THR A 162 -23.78 1.03 -25.05
N LEU A 163 -23.14 2.18 -24.80
CA LEU A 163 -23.83 3.45 -24.74
C LEU A 163 -24.22 3.90 -26.17
N PRO A 164 -25.52 4.09 -26.46
CA PRO A 164 -25.91 4.62 -27.76
C PRO A 164 -25.25 6.00 -27.94
N LEU A 165 -24.60 6.19 -29.09
CA LEU A 165 -24.26 7.53 -29.59
C LEU A 165 -25.56 8.34 -29.51
N GLN A 166 -25.66 9.28 -28.57
CA GLN A 166 -26.73 10.26 -28.55
C GLN A 166 -26.53 11.20 -29.75
N SER A 167 -26.86 10.71 -30.95
CA SER A 167 -26.90 11.49 -32.17
C SER A 167 -28.29 11.32 -32.78
N SER A 168 -29.05 12.41 -32.66
CA SER A 168 -30.18 12.82 -33.51
C SER A 168 -31.21 11.76 -33.93
N ALA A 169 -32.28 11.59 -33.14
CA ALA A 169 -33.55 11.13 -33.68
C ALA A 169 -34.72 11.84 -33.00
N THR A 170 -35.38 12.71 -33.78
CA THR A 170 -36.67 13.35 -33.52
C THR A 170 -37.72 12.29 -33.18
N PRO A 171 -38.60 12.49 -32.18
CA PRO A 171 -39.63 11.51 -31.86
C PRO A 171 -40.75 11.56 -32.92
N SER A 172 -40.84 10.52 -33.76
CA SER A 172 -42.02 10.26 -34.60
C SER A 172 -42.93 9.25 -33.90
N ALA A 173 -44.21 9.58 -33.82
CA ALA A 173 -45.22 8.94 -32.98
C ALA A 173 -45.78 7.62 -33.57
N ALA A 174 -45.68 6.53 -32.78
CA ALA A 174 -46.65 5.44 -32.50
C ALA A 174 -47.34 4.66 -33.66
N PRO A 175 -48.03 3.50 -33.44
CA PRO A 175 -48.25 2.74 -32.19
C PRO A 175 -47.99 1.21 -32.25
N ALA A 176 -47.87 0.68 -31.02
CA ALA A 176 -48.10 -0.67 -30.49
C ALA A 176 -48.57 -1.83 -31.41
N ALA A 177 -47.77 -2.92 -31.39
CA ALA A 177 -48.30 -4.28 -31.26
C ALA A 177 -47.25 -5.22 -30.66
N SER A 178 -47.64 -5.93 -29.60
CA SER A 178 -47.19 -7.27 -29.19
C SER A 178 -45.69 -7.61 -29.29
N ASP A 179 -44.96 -7.55 -28.17
CA ASP A 179 -43.90 -8.54 -27.96
C ASP A 179 -43.48 -8.72 -26.49
N ARG A 180 -43.85 -9.85 -25.88
CA ARG A 180 -43.35 -10.24 -24.54
C ARG A 180 -41.86 -10.61 -24.58
N SER A 181 -41.32 -10.93 -25.76
CA SER A 181 -39.88 -11.10 -26.02
C SER A 181 -39.11 -9.77 -25.93
N GLY A 182 -39.77 -8.66 -26.29
CA GLY A 182 -39.22 -7.31 -26.19
C GLY A 182 -38.92 -6.89 -24.76
N ALA A 183 -39.75 -7.27 -23.78
CA ALA A 183 -39.57 -6.88 -22.38
C ALA A 183 -38.37 -7.55 -21.69
N ALA A 184 -37.97 -8.76 -22.12
CA ALA A 184 -36.76 -9.42 -21.60
C ALA A 184 -35.50 -8.85 -22.27
N ARG A 185 -35.56 -8.61 -23.59
CA ARG A 185 -34.47 -8.00 -24.37
C ARG A 185 -34.20 -6.54 -23.96
N GLN A 186 -35.26 -5.76 -23.71
CA GLN A 186 -35.17 -4.40 -23.19
C GLN A 186 -34.65 -4.36 -21.75
N ARG A 187 -35.03 -5.32 -20.89
CA ARG A 187 -34.48 -5.41 -19.53
C ARG A 187 -33.00 -5.77 -19.54
N SER A 188 -32.58 -6.70 -20.40
CA SER A 188 -31.17 -7.07 -20.58
C SER A 188 -30.32 -5.89 -21.10
N GLY A 189 -30.87 -5.10 -22.04
CA GLY A 189 -30.22 -3.86 -22.51
C GLY A 189 -30.08 -2.83 -21.40
N ALA A 190 -31.16 -2.53 -20.69
CA ALA A 190 -31.15 -1.55 -19.60
C ALA A 190 -30.19 -1.91 -18.44
N THR A 191 -29.97 -3.20 -18.17
CA THR A 191 -28.98 -3.65 -17.19
C THR A 191 -27.54 -3.52 -17.70
N ALA A 192 -27.30 -3.81 -18.99
CA ALA A 192 -26.00 -3.64 -19.62
C ALA A 192 -25.60 -2.15 -19.67
N ASP A 193 -26.54 -1.27 -20.04
CA ASP A 193 -26.36 0.18 -20.06
C ASP A 193 -25.99 0.72 -18.68
N ARG A 194 -26.69 0.27 -17.63
CA ARG A 194 -26.38 0.67 -16.24
C ARG A 194 -25.02 0.17 -15.77
N GLY A 195 -24.60 -1.02 -16.21
CA GLY A 195 -23.27 -1.56 -15.95
C GLY A 195 -22.17 -0.73 -16.61
N ALA A 196 -22.33 -0.41 -17.90
CA ALA A 196 -21.41 0.42 -18.67
C ALA A 196 -21.28 1.84 -18.08
N ILE A 197 -22.40 2.49 -17.72
CA ILE A 197 -22.40 3.81 -17.05
C ILE A 197 -21.64 3.74 -15.72
N ALA A 198 -21.93 2.73 -14.90
CA ALA A 198 -21.26 2.57 -13.60
C ALA A 198 -19.76 2.31 -13.76
N PHE A 199 -19.35 1.54 -14.77
CA PHE A 199 -17.95 1.28 -15.09
C PHE A 199 -17.23 2.57 -15.50
N ILE A 200 -17.77 3.35 -16.43
CA ILE A 200 -17.18 4.64 -16.85
C ILE A 200 -17.08 5.60 -15.66
N ALA A 201 -18.15 5.73 -14.87
CA ALA A 201 -18.16 6.58 -13.69
C ALA A 201 -17.10 6.14 -12.66
N ALA A 202 -16.88 4.84 -12.47
CA ALA A 202 -15.84 4.31 -11.61
C ALA A 202 -14.42 4.66 -12.10
N VAL A 203 -14.18 4.54 -13.41
CA VAL A 203 -12.92 4.93 -14.05
C VAL A 203 -12.67 6.43 -13.89
N ASP A 204 -13.67 7.27 -14.16
CA ASP A 204 -13.55 8.73 -14.07
C ASP A 204 -13.37 9.21 -12.63
N ALA A 205 -14.08 8.61 -11.67
CA ALA A 205 -13.87 8.88 -10.26
C ALA A 205 -12.44 8.54 -9.82
N ALA A 206 -11.90 7.41 -10.29
CA ALA A 206 -10.53 7.00 -9.98
C ALA A 206 -9.48 7.89 -10.67
N ARG A 207 -9.70 8.33 -11.92
CA ARG A 207 -8.87 9.34 -12.60
C ARG A 207 -8.91 10.69 -11.87
N GLY A 208 -10.09 11.14 -11.49
CA GLY A 208 -10.28 12.38 -10.72
C GLY A 208 -9.58 12.35 -9.37
N ALA A 209 -9.69 11.24 -8.64
CA ALA A 209 -9.01 11.03 -7.36
C ALA A 209 -7.47 11.09 -7.49
N ARG A 210 -6.90 10.70 -8.65
CA ARG A 210 -5.47 10.86 -8.93
C ARG A 210 -5.07 12.32 -9.14
N ARG A 211 -5.87 13.07 -9.92
CA ARG A 211 -5.59 14.49 -10.26
C ARG A 211 -5.80 15.44 -9.08
N LEU A 212 -6.82 15.21 -8.24
CA LEU A 212 -7.21 16.11 -7.15
C LEU A 212 -6.17 16.23 -6.01
N ARG A 213 -5.16 15.37 -5.97
CA ARG A 213 -4.11 15.40 -4.93
C ARG A 213 -3.02 16.46 -5.19
N ALA A 214 -3.04 17.13 -6.34
CA ALA A 214 -2.08 18.20 -6.67
C ALA A 214 -2.20 19.46 -5.76
N THR A 215 -3.28 19.58 -4.98
CA THR A 215 -3.58 20.79 -4.20
C THR A 215 -3.37 20.66 -2.68
N THR A 216 -2.99 19.49 -2.14
CA THR A 216 -2.77 19.32 -0.68
C THR A 216 -1.65 18.33 -0.36
N PRO A 217 -0.45 18.81 0.02
CA PRO A 217 0.65 17.95 0.47
C PRO A 217 0.27 17.22 1.76
N GLY A 218 0.51 15.89 1.82
CA GLY A 218 0.33 15.09 3.03
C GLY A 218 -1.00 14.32 3.15
N ALA A 219 -1.95 14.53 2.24
CA ALA A 219 -3.13 13.67 2.16
C ALA A 219 -2.69 12.22 1.80
N GLY A 220 -3.22 11.24 2.53
CA GLY A 220 -2.94 9.80 2.32
C GLY A 220 -3.30 9.30 0.92
N ALA A 221 -3.20 7.99 0.69
CA ALA A 221 -3.53 7.38 -0.60
C ALA A 221 -4.96 7.78 -1.05
N PRO A 222 -5.18 8.05 -2.35
CA PRO A 222 -6.47 8.51 -2.86
C PRO A 222 -7.56 7.50 -2.48
N ARG A 223 -8.58 7.98 -1.77
CA ARG A 223 -9.80 7.21 -1.55
C ARG A 223 -10.69 7.42 -2.77
N VAL A 224 -10.81 6.36 -3.56
CA VAL A 224 -11.77 6.31 -4.65
C VAL A 224 -13.14 6.07 -4.01
N ASP A 225 -13.85 7.18 -3.76
CA ASP A 225 -15.19 7.20 -3.18
C ASP A 225 -16.24 6.91 -4.25
N ILE A 226 -16.29 5.65 -4.69
CA ILE A 226 -17.38 5.12 -5.55
C ILE A 226 -18.45 4.50 -4.63
N PRO A 227 -19.74 4.85 -4.78
CA PRO A 227 -20.83 4.20 -4.04
C PRO A 227 -20.77 2.67 -4.19
N ALA A 228 -21.04 1.94 -3.11
CA ALA A 228 -20.91 0.47 -3.10
C ALA A 228 -21.74 -0.23 -4.20
N SER A 229 -22.94 0.30 -4.47
CA SER A 229 -23.82 -0.18 -5.55
C SER A 229 -23.23 0.02 -6.94
N ASP A 230 -22.56 1.15 -7.17
CA ASP A 230 -21.98 1.49 -8.48
C ASP A 230 -20.69 0.72 -8.70
N TRP A 231 -19.90 0.52 -7.64
CA TRP A 231 -18.73 -0.36 -7.67
C TRP A 231 -19.12 -1.81 -7.99
N ALA A 232 -20.18 -2.34 -7.37
CA ALA A 232 -20.66 -3.69 -7.67
C ALA A 232 -21.05 -3.83 -9.15
N ARG A 233 -21.81 -2.87 -9.70
CA ARG A 233 -22.21 -2.86 -11.11
C ARG A 233 -21.02 -2.72 -12.08
N ALA A 234 -20.07 -1.84 -11.75
CA ALA A 234 -18.85 -1.66 -12.53
C ALA A 234 -18.03 -2.96 -12.57
N ARG A 235 -17.92 -3.66 -11.45
CA ARG A 235 -17.22 -4.95 -11.37
C ARG A 235 -17.95 -6.04 -12.15
N ASP A 236 -19.27 -6.14 -12.02
CA ASP A 236 -20.05 -7.14 -12.76
C ASP A 236 -19.93 -6.91 -14.27
N PHE A 237 -19.93 -5.65 -14.72
CA PHE A 237 -19.67 -5.28 -16.11
C PHE A 237 -18.25 -5.65 -16.57
N ALA A 238 -17.21 -5.34 -15.78
CA ALA A 238 -15.85 -5.72 -16.11
C ALA A 238 -15.70 -7.26 -16.18
N CYS A 239 -16.31 -7.98 -15.25
CA CYS A 239 -16.29 -9.43 -15.18
C CYS A 239 -16.95 -10.07 -16.41
N SER A 240 -18.08 -9.54 -16.88
CA SER A 240 -18.72 -10.01 -18.13
C SER A 240 -17.86 -9.78 -19.37
N HIS A 241 -16.84 -8.90 -19.28
CA HIS A 241 -15.87 -8.63 -20.33
C HIS A 241 -14.49 -9.26 -20.05
N GLY A 242 -14.44 -10.25 -19.15
CA GLY A 242 -13.24 -11.05 -18.89
C GLY A 242 -12.24 -10.40 -17.92
N TRP A 243 -12.63 -9.34 -17.22
CA TRP A 243 -11.79 -8.70 -16.20
C TRP A 243 -12.41 -8.84 -14.80
N ASP A 244 -11.83 -9.72 -13.96
CA ASP A 244 -12.19 -9.80 -12.53
C ASP A 244 -11.57 -8.63 -11.76
N MET A 245 -12.13 -7.45 -11.99
CA MET A 245 -11.57 -6.18 -11.57
C MET A 245 -11.68 -5.99 -10.05
N THR A 246 -10.54 -5.84 -9.37
CA THR A 246 -10.50 -5.24 -8.03
C THR A 246 -10.22 -3.74 -8.09
N LYS A 247 -10.48 -3.00 -6.99
CA LYS A 247 -10.09 -1.58 -6.88
C LYS A 247 -8.59 -1.38 -7.06
N LYS A 248 -7.78 -2.36 -6.63
CA LYS A 248 -6.32 -2.32 -6.78
C LYS A 248 -5.92 -2.46 -8.25
N ASP A 249 -6.58 -3.33 -9.00
CA ASP A 249 -6.28 -3.55 -10.42
C ASP A 249 -6.69 -2.34 -11.26
N LEU A 250 -7.86 -1.76 -10.99
CA LEU A 250 -8.30 -0.51 -11.62
C LEU A 250 -7.29 0.63 -11.36
N LEU A 251 -6.87 0.81 -10.11
CA LEU A 251 -5.87 1.83 -9.79
C LEU A 251 -4.54 1.57 -10.50
N ALA A 252 -4.06 0.33 -10.55
CA ALA A 252 -2.82 0.02 -11.23
C ALA A 252 -2.92 0.22 -12.76
N ALA A 253 -4.02 -0.20 -13.40
CA ALA A 253 -4.28 0.08 -14.81
C ALA A 253 -4.23 1.59 -15.10
N LEU A 254 -4.81 2.41 -14.22
CA LEU A 254 -4.74 3.87 -14.33
C LEU A 254 -3.35 4.45 -14.05
N THR A 255 -2.53 3.82 -13.20
CA THR A 255 -1.10 4.17 -13.08
C THR A 255 -0.42 3.95 -14.43
N HIS A 256 -0.60 2.79 -15.06
CA HIS A 256 -0.02 2.51 -16.37
C HIS A 256 -0.57 3.42 -17.48
N GLU A 257 -1.86 3.76 -17.46
CA GLU A 257 -2.45 4.75 -18.36
C GLU A 257 -1.75 6.11 -18.23
N ALA A 258 -1.53 6.60 -17.01
CA ALA A 258 -0.86 7.87 -16.76
C ALA A 258 0.60 7.85 -17.23
N LEU A 259 1.32 6.75 -16.99
CA LEU A 259 2.72 6.59 -17.36
C LEU A 259 2.96 6.45 -18.87
N ASN A 260 1.95 5.98 -19.61
CA ASN A 260 2.01 5.86 -21.08
C ASN A 260 1.74 7.18 -21.82
N GLN A 261 1.55 8.29 -21.10
CA GLN A 261 1.41 9.61 -21.72
C GLN A 261 2.78 10.15 -22.14
N PRO A 262 2.90 10.82 -23.30
CA PRO A 262 4.15 11.38 -23.80
C PRO A 262 4.51 12.68 -23.08
N LEU A 263 4.66 12.64 -21.75
CA LEU A 263 5.01 13.78 -20.91
C LEU A 263 6.24 13.44 -20.04
N PRO A 264 7.04 14.43 -19.64
CA PRO A 264 8.13 14.21 -18.68
C PRO A 264 7.64 13.51 -17.42
N ALA A 265 8.41 12.55 -16.91
CA ALA A 265 8.05 11.79 -15.70
C ALA A 265 7.75 12.72 -14.50
N ALA A 266 8.50 13.82 -14.36
CA ALA A 266 8.26 14.83 -13.33
C ALA A 266 6.86 15.48 -13.46
N VAL A 267 6.41 15.76 -14.68
CA VAL A 267 5.07 16.29 -14.97
C VAL A 267 4.00 15.25 -14.64
N LEU A 268 4.21 13.99 -15.06
CA LEU A 268 3.28 12.90 -14.76
C LEU A 268 3.14 12.63 -13.27
N ILE A 269 4.25 12.68 -12.52
CA ILE A 269 4.27 12.56 -11.06
C ILE A 269 3.46 13.70 -10.44
N ALA A 270 3.66 14.95 -10.89
CA ALA A 270 2.96 16.10 -10.36
C ALA A 270 1.45 16.06 -10.65
N GLU A 271 1.07 15.79 -11.90
CA GLU A 271 -0.33 15.85 -12.37
C GLU A 271 -1.18 14.65 -11.94
N ASN A 272 -0.58 13.46 -11.83
CA ASN A 272 -1.28 12.23 -11.46
C ASN A 272 -0.97 11.76 -10.03
N ASN A 273 -0.16 12.54 -9.32
CA ASN A 273 0.29 12.31 -7.95
C ASN A 273 0.81 10.88 -7.71
N LEU A 274 1.69 10.46 -8.61
CA LEU A 274 2.30 9.14 -8.57
C LEU A 274 3.20 9.05 -7.34
N SER A 275 2.93 8.09 -6.46
CA SER A 275 3.82 7.80 -5.34
C SER A 275 5.05 7.03 -5.82
N ARG A 276 6.09 6.96 -4.97
CA ARG A 276 7.23 6.05 -5.22
C ARG A 276 6.77 4.62 -5.51
N ARG A 277 5.70 4.16 -4.86
CA ARG A 277 5.13 2.83 -5.09
C ARG A 277 4.48 2.71 -6.48
N ASP A 278 3.89 3.78 -6.98
CA ASP A 278 3.29 3.83 -8.33
C ASP A 278 4.38 3.87 -9.41
N LEU A 279 5.49 4.56 -9.15
CA LEU A 279 6.67 4.50 -10.01
C LEU A 279 7.34 3.12 -9.96
N ASP A 280 7.40 2.49 -8.80
CA ASP A 280 7.85 1.10 -8.71
C ASP A 280 6.94 0.19 -9.56
N LEU A 281 5.61 0.42 -9.58
CA LEU A 281 4.64 -0.25 -10.46
C LEU A 281 4.85 0.06 -11.96
N ALA A 282 5.41 1.23 -12.30
CA ALA A 282 5.72 1.66 -13.67
C ALA A 282 6.89 0.90 -14.29
N LEU A 283 7.88 0.53 -13.48
CA LEU A 283 9.17 -0.01 -13.94
C LEU A 283 9.06 -1.40 -14.58
N THR A 284 7.87 -2.01 -14.63
CA THR A 284 7.60 -3.19 -15.46
C THR A 284 7.63 -2.90 -16.97
N TYR A 285 7.68 -1.64 -17.39
CA TYR A 285 7.85 -1.24 -18.81
C TYR A 285 9.30 -1.05 -19.23
N VAL A 286 10.30 -1.34 -18.39
CA VAL A 286 11.72 -1.23 -18.79
C VAL A 286 12.04 -2.15 -19.98
N SER A 287 11.29 -3.23 -20.20
CA SER A 287 11.41 -4.09 -21.38
C SER A 287 10.78 -3.52 -22.66
N ASP A 288 9.96 -2.47 -22.56
CA ASP A 288 9.32 -1.79 -23.70
C ASP A 288 9.96 -0.42 -24.02
N LEU A 289 10.95 0.00 -23.24
CA LEU A 289 11.77 1.16 -23.58
C LEU A 289 12.68 0.79 -24.75
N PRO A 290 12.80 1.65 -25.78
CA PRO A 290 13.75 1.41 -26.84
C PRO A 290 15.16 1.30 -26.26
N ASP A 291 15.95 0.33 -26.73
CA ASP A 291 17.34 0.11 -26.28
C ASP A 291 18.20 1.39 -26.38
N THR A 292 17.79 2.32 -27.23
CA THR A 292 18.40 3.64 -27.36
C THR A 292 17.30 4.71 -27.25
N PRO A 293 17.31 5.57 -26.21
CA PRO A 293 16.41 6.71 -26.18
C PRO A 293 16.74 7.66 -27.33
N ASP A 294 15.72 8.16 -28.03
CA ASP A 294 15.93 9.23 -29.00
C ASP A 294 16.39 10.53 -28.31
N ALA A 295 16.83 11.52 -29.11
CA ALA A 295 17.39 12.75 -28.58
C ALA A 295 16.39 13.52 -27.70
N GLU A 296 15.11 13.45 -28.02
CA GLU A 296 14.03 14.12 -27.29
C GLU A 296 13.80 13.45 -25.92
N LEU A 297 13.77 12.12 -25.87
CA LEU A 297 13.66 11.33 -24.65
C LEU A 297 14.92 11.45 -23.77
N HIS A 298 16.10 11.54 -24.39
CA HIS A 298 17.37 11.76 -23.68
C HIS A 298 17.38 13.10 -22.92
N ASP A 299 16.88 14.17 -23.55
CA ASP A 299 16.84 15.51 -22.94
C ASP A 299 15.76 15.58 -21.85
N LEU A 300 14.61 14.92 -22.06
CA LEU A 300 13.54 14.73 -21.08
C LEU A 300 14.03 14.01 -19.80
N LEU A 301 14.86 12.97 -19.95
CA LEU A 301 15.42 12.19 -18.85
C LEU A 301 16.51 12.95 -18.07
N ARG A 302 17.17 13.94 -18.68
CA ARG A 302 18.13 14.84 -18.00
C ARG A 302 17.47 16.01 -17.28
N GLY A 303 16.16 16.20 -17.46
CA GLY A 303 15.42 17.31 -16.85
C GLY A 303 15.77 18.67 -17.43
N ALA A 304 16.05 18.73 -18.74
CA ALA A 304 16.23 19.96 -19.50
C ALA A 304 14.89 20.56 -19.95
#